data_AF-A0A916DW42-F1
#
_entry.id   AF-A0A916DW42-F1
#
_cell.length_a   1.000
_cell.length_b   1.000
_cell.length_c   1.000
_cell.angle_alpha   90.00
_cell.angle_beta   90.00
_cell.angle_gamma   90.00
#
_symmetry.space_group_name_H-M   'P 1'
#
loop_
_entity.id
_entity.type
_entity.pdbx_description
1 polymer ?
#
loop_
_entity_poly.entity_id
_entity_poly.type
_entity_poly.pdbx_seq_one_letter_code
_entity_poly.pdbx_strand_id
1 'polypeptide(L)'
;MISVVRDKDFLYKNFLTKKTIYNQNESYWKRYVKNVLKTMEIEPESWLVNEFANGNKVYDGNPIYSAKIVDKKAIRIIQEEPESDVIQIMAWIDEAEDGEQGKLVELVISLELTKKTRELALTLIEKWASETTTKDSMNSFIEELL
;
A
#
# COMPACT_ATOMS: atom_id res chain seq x y z
N MET A 1 1.21 -14.96 -4.94
CA MET A 1 0.79 -15.37 -6.30
C MET A 1 0.76 -14.10 -7.17
N ILE A 2 1.09 -14.17 -8.46
CA ILE A 2 1.04 -13.00 -9.36
C ILE A 2 -0.27 -13.08 -10.17
N SER A 3 -1.15 -12.11 -9.99
CA SER A 3 -2.39 -12.00 -10.76
C SER A 3 -2.15 -11.12 -12.00
N VAL A 4 -2.50 -11.62 -13.19
CA VAL A 4 -2.33 -10.90 -14.46
C VAL A 4 -3.68 -10.38 -14.95
N VAL A 5 -3.80 -9.06 -15.11
CA VAL A 5 -5.00 -8.44 -15.68
C VAL A 5 -4.62 -7.47 -16.80
N ARG A 6 -5.38 -7.48 -17.90
CA ARG A 6 -5.22 -6.52 -19.00
C ARG A 6 -6.12 -5.31 -18.74
N ASP A 7 -5.55 -4.21 -18.23
CA ASP A 7 -6.22 -2.90 -18.17
C ASP A 7 -5.21 -1.86 -18.67
N LYS A 8 -5.61 -1.07 -19.67
CA LYS A 8 -4.72 -0.10 -20.35
C LYS A 8 -4.67 1.26 -19.64
N ASP A 9 -5.46 1.44 -18.59
CA ASP A 9 -5.64 2.72 -17.90
C ASP A 9 -4.74 2.85 -16.66
N PHE A 10 -3.42 2.74 -16.86
CA PHE A 10 -2.46 3.05 -15.80
C PHE A 10 -2.58 4.52 -15.37
N LEU A 11 -2.71 4.74 -14.07
CA LEU A 11 -2.79 6.03 -13.45
C LEU A 11 -1.39 6.49 -13.02
N TYR A 12 -1.15 7.80 -13.02
CA TYR A 12 0.08 8.40 -12.53
C TYR A 12 1.37 7.90 -13.21
N LYS A 13 1.33 7.58 -14.52
CA LYS A 13 2.55 7.27 -15.29
C LYS A 13 3.62 8.35 -15.13
N ASN A 14 4.89 7.94 -15.04
CA ASN A 14 6.05 8.81 -14.83
C ASN A 14 6.07 9.51 -13.45
N PHE A 15 5.41 8.97 -12.44
CA PHE A 15 5.45 9.54 -11.10
C PHE A 15 6.85 9.50 -10.49
N LEU A 16 7.70 8.52 -10.83
CA LEU A 16 9.08 8.46 -10.32
C LEU A 16 9.98 9.57 -10.90
N THR A 17 9.66 10.06 -12.10
CA THR A 17 10.46 11.11 -12.77
C THR A 17 9.83 12.50 -12.66
N LYS A 18 8.55 12.60 -12.31
CA LYS A 18 7.81 13.87 -12.21
C LYS A 18 7.25 14.07 -10.81
N LYS A 19 7.94 14.89 -10.01
CA LYS A 19 7.58 15.24 -8.62
C LYS A 19 6.11 15.64 -8.43
N THR A 20 5.54 16.41 -9.36
CA THR A 20 4.13 16.81 -9.28
C THR A 20 3.19 15.60 -9.37
N ILE A 21 3.48 14.63 -10.25
CA ILE A 21 2.69 13.41 -10.38
C ILE A 21 2.88 12.54 -9.14
N TYR A 22 4.11 12.44 -8.61
CA TYR A 22 4.39 11.74 -7.36
C TYR A 22 3.54 12.26 -6.19
N ASN A 23 3.54 13.57 -5.96
CA ASN A 23 2.79 14.18 -4.87
C ASN A 23 1.27 13.98 -5.04
N GLN A 24 0.77 14.00 -6.28
CA GLN A 24 -0.63 13.69 -6.55
C GLN A 24 -0.94 12.21 -6.28
N ASN A 25 0.00 11.31 -6.56
CA ASN A 25 -0.10 9.88 -6.29
C ASN A 25 -0.11 9.57 -4.78
N GLU A 26 0.80 10.17 -4.01
CA GLU A 26 0.78 10.08 -2.54
C GLU A 26 -0.57 10.56 -1.98
N SER A 27 -1.05 11.72 -2.48
CA SER A 27 -2.34 12.30 -2.05
C SER A 27 -3.53 11.42 -2.44
N TYR A 28 -3.46 10.76 -3.59
CA TYR A 28 -4.46 9.81 -4.06
C TYR A 28 -4.60 8.64 -3.09
N TRP A 29 -3.49 7.98 -2.75
CA TRP A 29 -3.49 6.87 -1.80
C TRP A 29 -3.94 7.29 -0.41
N LYS A 30 -3.42 8.41 0.12
CA LYS A 30 -3.85 8.98 1.40
C LYS A 30 -5.38 9.16 1.46
N ARG A 31 -5.99 9.68 0.39
CA ARG A 31 -7.44 9.88 0.32
C ARG A 31 -8.20 8.56 0.33
N TYR A 32 -7.85 7.61 -0.54
CA TYR A 32 -8.61 6.37 -0.67
C TYR A 32 -8.46 5.47 0.56
N VAL A 33 -7.24 5.31 1.07
CA VAL A 33 -7.02 4.51 2.28
C VAL A 33 -7.71 5.14 3.48
N LYS A 34 -7.60 6.47 3.67
CA LYS A 34 -8.32 7.16 4.75
C LYS A 34 -9.84 6.96 4.67
N ASN A 35 -10.43 6.94 3.48
CA ASN A 35 -11.86 6.70 3.32
C ASN A 35 -12.26 5.29 3.76
N VAL A 36 -11.48 4.26 3.42
CA VAL A 36 -11.71 2.87 3.86
C VAL A 36 -11.55 2.76 5.37
N LEU A 37 -10.48 3.30 5.95
CA LEU A 37 -10.25 3.20 7.38
C LEU A 37 -11.28 3.98 8.20
N LYS A 38 -11.77 5.11 7.67
CA LYS A 38 -12.81 5.91 8.32
C LYS A 38 -14.12 5.14 8.49
N THR A 39 -14.50 4.24 7.56
CA THR A 39 -15.72 3.42 7.73
C THR A 39 -15.58 2.37 8.83
N MET A 40 -14.35 2.14 9.30
CA MET A 40 -14.00 1.23 10.38
C MET A 40 -13.61 1.98 11.67
N GLU A 41 -13.79 3.31 11.70
CA GLU A 41 -13.43 4.18 12.82
C GLU A 41 -11.92 4.16 13.18
N ILE A 42 -11.06 3.85 12.20
CA ILE A 42 -9.60 3.82 12.36
C ILE A 42 -9.00 5.12 11.84
N GLU A 43 -8.20 5.80 12.66
CA GLU A 43 -7.39 6.94 12.22
C GLU A 43 -5.93 6.47 11.97
N PRO A 44 -5.46 6.46 10.70
CA PRO A 44 -4.11 6.02 10.37
C PRO A 44 -3.05 7.01 10.85
N GLU A 45 -1.96 6.49 11.42
CA GLU A 45 -0.76 7.26 11.76
C GLU A 45 0.32 7.03 10.70
N SER A 46 0.92 8.11 10.17
CA SER A 46 2.03 7.99 9.22
C SER A 46 3.21 7.24 9.84
N TRP A 47 3.82 6.31 9.10
CA TRP A 47 4.86 5.43 9.64
C TRP A 47 6.23 5.59 8.98
N LEU A 48 6.40 5.07 7.77
CA LEU A 48 7.66 5.15 7.03
C LEU A 48 7.70 6.48 6.29
N VAL A 49 8.64 7.34 6.67
CA VAL A 49 8.88 8.63 6.03
C VAL A 49 9.91 8.42 4.91
N ASN A 50 9.50 8.72 3.67
CA ASN A 50 10.39 8.67 2.50
C ASN A 50 11.25 9.92 2.40
N GLU A 51 12.12 10.12 3.40
CA GLU A 51 13.08 11.21 3.46
C GLU A 51 14.47 10.69 3.81
N PHE A 52 15.50 11.24 3.14
CA PHE A 52 16.87 11.05 3.56
C PHE A 52 17.13 11.73 4.92
N ALA A 53 18.22 11.38 5.59
CA ALA A 53 18.64 12.01 6.85
C ALA A 53 18.83 13.54 6.76
N ASN A 54 18.91 14.10 5.54
CA ASN A 54 18.98 15.54 5.28
C ASN A 54 17.61 16.20 5.03
N GLY A 55 16.50 15.47 5.22
CA GLY A 55 15.12 15.95 5.02
C GLY A 55 14.66 16.01 3.57
N ASN A 56 15.48 15.59 2.61
CA ASN A 56 15.05 15.53 1.22
C ASN A 56 14.19 14.28 0.96
N LYS A 57 13.05 14.47 0.30
CA LYS A 57 12.20 13.35 -0.12
C LYS A 57 12.90 12.38 -1.07
N VAL A 58 12.67 11.10 -0.85
CA VAL A 58 12.96 9.99 -1.77
C VAL A 58 11.73 9.76 -2.65
N TYR A 59 11.93 9.64 -3.95
CA TYR A 59 10.87 9.52 -4.96
C TYR A 59 10.98 8.17 -5.68
N ASP A 60 10.99 7.06 -4.92
CA ASP A 60 11.20 5.71 -5.43
C ASP A 60 9.93 4.83 -5.41
N GLY A 61 8.82 5.34 -4.88
CA GLY A 61 7.56 4.60 -4.78
C GLY A 61 7.55 3.55 -3.67
N ASN A 62 8.61 3.47 -2.85
CA ASN A 62 8.77 2.45 -1.83
C ASN A 62 9.04 3.04 -0.42
N PRO A 63 8.01 3.42 0.34
CA PRO A 63 6.59 3.35 -0.01
C PRO A 63 6.03 4.63 -0.66
N ILE A 64 5.03 4.46 -1.52
CA ILE A 64 4.16 5.56 -1.96
C ILE A 64 3.13 5.92 -0.87
N TYR A 65 2.81 4.97 0.01
CA TYR A 65 1.98 5.16 1.19
C TYR A 65 2.35 4.18 2.28
N SER A 66 2.43 4.65 3.53
CA SER A 66 2.53 3.79 4.70
C SER A 66 1.76 4.37 5.87
N ALA A 67 1.17 3.49 6.69
CA ALA A 67 0.50 3.90 7.92
C ALA A 67 0.41 2.76 8.94
N LYS A 68 0.56 3.09 10.22
CA LYS A 68 0.06 2.28 11.34
C LYS A 68 -1.44 2.50 11.46
N ILE A 69 -2.18 1.46 11.83
CA ILE A 69 -3.64 1.52 11.88
C ILE A 69 -4.21 1.14 13.24
N VAL A 70 -4.03 -0.10 13.66
CA VAL A 70 -4.47 -0.65 14.95
C VAL A 70 -3.31 -1.41 15.58
N ASP A 71 -3.41 -1.81 16.85
CA ASP A 71 -2.29 -2.37 17.62
C ASP A 71 -1.44 -3.37 16.82
N LYS A 72 -0.17 -3.01 16.61
CA LYS A 72 0.87 -3.76 15.86
C LYS A 72 0.53 -4.12 14.40
N LYS A 73 -0.42 -3.43 13.76
CA LYS A 73 -0.70 -3.56 12.32
C LYS A 73 -0.33 -2.29 11.56
N ALA A 74 0.33 -2.48 10.42
CA ALA A 74 0.56 -1.42 9.45
C ALA A 74 0.21 -1.85 8.02
N ILE A 75 0.18 -0.85 7.15
CA ILE A 75 -0.01 -0.97 5.71
C ILE A 75 1.19 -0.30 5.04
N ARG A 76 1.74 -0.96 4.02
CA ARG A 76 2.75 -0.39 3.12
C ARG A 76 2.32 -0.63 1.68
N ILE A 77 2.20 0.44 0.91
CA ILE A 77 1.97 0.38 -0.53
C ILE A 77 3.28 0.76 -1.21
N ILE A 78 3.81 -0.19 -1.98
CA ILE A 78 4.88 0.00 -2.94
C ILE A 78 4.21 0.16 -4.29
N GLN A 79 4.52 1.24 -5.00
CA GLN A 79 4.03 1.41 -6.35
C GLN A 79 5.20 1.44 -7.32
N GLU A 80 5.09 0.64 -8.37
CA GLU A 80 6.06 0.55 -9.46
C GLU A 80 5.55 1.34 -10.67
N GLU A 81 6.47 1.76 -11.54
CA GLU A 81 6.09 2.24 -12.87
C GLU A 81 5.63 1.08 -13.74
N PRO A 82 4.60 1.27 -14.59
CA PRO A 82 4.18 0.23 -15.52
C PRO A 82 5.27 -0.03 -16.56
N GLU A 83 5.83 -1.23 -16.55
CA GLU A 83 6.87 -1.65 -17.50
C GLU A 83 6.27 -2.34 -18.74
N SER A 84 5.02 -2.79 -18.66
CA SER A 84 4.33 -3.49 -19.74
C SER A 84 2.82 -3.20 -19.73
N ASP A 85 2.09 -3.74 -20.71
CA ASP A 85 0.62 -3.69 -20.74
C ASP A 85 -0.04 -4.76 -19.85
N VAL A 86 0.75 -5.52 -19.09
CA VAL A 86 0.30 -6.51 -18.13
C VAL A 86 0.37 -5.92 -16.73
N ILE A 87 -0.78 -5.78 -16.09
CA ILE A 87 -0.86 -5.32 -14.71
C ILE A 87 -0.18 -6.32 -13.78
N GLN A 88 0.64 -5.81 -12.89
CA GLN A 88 1.19 -6.55 -11.76
C GLN A 88 0.64 -6.06 -10.42
N ILE A 89 0.27 -7.02 -9.57
CA ILE A 89 -0.04 -6.80 -8.15
C ILE A 89 0.42 -8.02 -7.35
N MET A 90 1.04 -7.75 -6.21
CA MET A 90 1.47 -8.72 -5.21
C MET A 90 1.17 -8.17 -3.83
N ALA A 91 0.84 -9.05 -2.89
CA ALA A 91 0.73 -8.71 -1.49
C ALA A 91 1.29 -9.81 -0.61
N TRP A 92 1.81 -9.45 0.55
CA TRP A 92 2.27 -10.38 1.56
C TRP A 92 2.23 -9.73 2.95
N ILE A 93 2.33 -10.57 3.97
CA ILE A 93 2.51 -10.13 5.35
C ILE A 93 4.00 -10.17 5.70
N ASP A 94 4.49 -9.09 6.30
CA ASP A 94 5.88 -8.98 6.77
C ASP A 94 5.94 -8.60 8.27
N GLU A 95 7.07 -8.89 8.90
CA GLU A 95 7.39 -8.40 10.24
C GLU A 95 8.36 -7.21 10.12
N ALA A 96 7.97 -6.08 10.69
CA ALA A 96 8.80 -4.90 10.78
C ALA A 96 9.12 -4.58 12.25
N GLU A 97 10.30 -4.01 12.48
CA GLU A 97 10.63 -3.43 13.77
C GLU A 97 10.07 -2.01 13.85
N ASP A 98 9.33 -1.73 14.92
CA ASP A 98 8.88 -0.40 15.26
C ASP A 98 9.55 -0.01 16.59
N GLY A 99 10.66 0.71 16.50
CA GLY A 99 11.67 0.84 17.57
C GLY A 99 11.12 1.07 18.98
N GLU A 100 10.05 1.84 19.14
CA GLU A 100 9.42 2.14 20.44
C GLU A 100 8.31 1.16 20.88
N GLN A 101 7.67 0.44 19.96
CA GLN A 101 6.46 -0.36 20.22
C GLN A 101 6.67 -1.87 20.04
N GLY A 102 7.87 -2.28 19.60
CA GLY A 102 8.26 -3.67 19.43
C GLY A 102 8.01 -4.18 18.01
N LYS A 103 7.57 -5.44 17.89
CA LYS A 103 7.29 -6.07 16.60
C LYS A 103 5.97 -5.57 16.03
N LEU A 104 6.02 -5.05 14.81
CA LEU A 104 4.88 -4.66 14.01
C LEU A 104 4.69 -5.65 12.86
N VAL A 105 3.45 -5.84 12.43
CA VAL A 105 3.09 -6.71 11.32
C VAL A 105 2.50 -5.84 10.23
N GLU A 106 3.10 -5.85 9.06
CA GLU A 106 2.64 -5.04 7.94
C GLU A 106 2.01 -5.89 6.84
N LEU A 107 0.92 -5.38 6.27
CA LEU A 107 0.46 -5.78 4.94
C LEU A 107 1.24 -4.95 3.91
N VAL A 108 2.10 -5.62 3.16
CA VAL A 108 2.81 -5.01 2.03
C VAL A 108 2.05 -5.30 0.76
N ILE A 109 1.78 -4.26 -0.03
CA ILE A 109 1.12 -4.36 -1.33
C ILE A 109 2.04 -3.69 -2.36
N SER A 110 2.57 -4.47 -3.30
CA SER A 110 3.32 -3.98 -4.46
C SER A 110 2.44 -4.04 -5.70
N LEU A 111 2.32 -2.93 -6.44
CA LEU A 111 1.44 -2.85 -7.60
C LEU A 111 1.90 -1.84 -8.65
N GLU A 112 1.40 -2.04 -9.87
CA GLU A 112 1.25 -0.99 -10.88
C GLU A 112 -0.17 -0.41 -10.78
N LEU A 113 -0.31 0.92 -10.74
CA LEU A 113 -1.60 1.53 -10.39
C LEU A 113 -2.55 1.64 -11.57
N THR A 114 -3.69 0.95 -11.45
CA THR A 114 -4.88 1.06 -12.29
C THR A 114 -6.12 1.20 -11.38
N LYS A 115 -7.31 1.40 -11.97
CA LYS A 115 -8.55 1.36 -11.17
C LYS A 115 -8.74 -0.01 -10.50
N LYS A 116 -8.42 -1.08 -11.21
CA LYS A 116 -8.56 -2.46 -10.70
C LYS A 116 -7.57 -2.77 -9.57
N THR A 117 -6.28 -2.47 -9.74
CA THR A 117 -5.30 -2.74 -8.67
C THR A 117 -5.54 -1.89 -7.44
N ARG A 118 -6.05 -0.65 -7.61
CA ARG A 118 -6.57 0.11 -6.48
C ARG A 118 -7.68 -0.64 -5.75
N GLU A 119 -8.70 -1.13 -6.46
CA GLU A 119 -9.83 -1.83 -5.83
C GLU A 119 -9.38 -3.08 -5.07
N LEU A 120 -8.48 -3.87 -5.66
CA LEU A 120 -7.87 -5.02 -4.99
C LEU A 120 -7.08 -4.60 -3.75
N ALA A 121 -6.24 -3.58 -3.85
CA ALA A 121 -5.46 -3.07 -2.72
C ALA A 121 -6.36 -2.56 -1.57
N LEU A 122 -7.43 -1.82 -1.89
CA LEU A 122 -8.37 -1.35 -0.88
C LEU A 122 -9.14 -2.51 -0.22
N THR A 123 -9.49 -3.55 -0.98
CA THR A 123 -10.11 -4.77 -0.44
C THR A 123 -9.17 -5.49 0.54
N LEU A 124 -7.88 -5.60 0.18
CA LEU A 124 -6.86 -6.17 1.07
C LEU A 124 -6.69 -5.34 2.35
N ILE A 125 -6.66 -4.02 2.22
CA ILE A 125 -6.55 -3.08 3.35
C ILE A 125 -7.76 -3.21 4.28
N GLU A 126 -8.97 -3.22 3.74
CA GLU A 126 -10.21 -3.37 4.51
C GLU A 126 -10.20 -4.67 5.31
N LYS A 127 -9.85 -5.79 4.65
CA LYS A 127 -9.73 -7.08 5.33
C LYS A 127 -8.67 -7.02 6.43
N TRP A 128 -7.49 -6.49 6.15
CA TRP A 128 -6.38 -6.44 7.10
C TRP A 128 -6.66 -5.57 8.32
N ALA A 129 -7.33 -4.44 8.11
CA ALA A 129 -7.70 -3.49 9.16
C ALA A 129 -8.75 -4.03 10.14
N SER A 130 -9.46 -5.12 9.78
CA SER A 130 -10.37 -5.78 10.72
C SER A 130 -9.60 -6.34 11.93
N GLU A 131 -10.12 -6.08 13.13
CA GLU A 131 -9.57 -6.59 14.40
C GLU A 131 -9.46 -8.12 14.41
N THR A 132 -10.40 -8.79 13.74
CA THR A 132 -10.46 -10.27 13.68
C THR A 132 -9.49 -10.91 12.71
N THR A 133 -8.87 -10.12 11.81
CA THR A 133 -7.99 -10.67 10.79
C THR A 133 -6.61 -10.97 11.39
N THR A 134 -6.24 -12.25 11.39
CA THR A 134 -4.91 -12.75 11.78
C THR A 134 -3.98 -12.81 10.56
N LYS A 135 -2.67 -12.97 10.79
CA LYS A 135 -1.68 -13.20 9.72
C LYS A 135 -2.09 -14.34 8.79
N ASP A 136 -2.44 -15.49 9.37
CA ASP A 136 -2.80 -16.69 8.61
C ASP A 136 -4.07 -16.45 7.78
N SER A 137 -5.10 -15.87 8.39
CA SER A 137 -6.34 -15.56 7.66
C SER A 137 -6.12 -14.54 6.54
N MET A 138 -5.16 -13.62 6.70
CA MET A 138 -4.81 -12.64 5.68
C MET A 138 -4.01 -13.28 4.54
N ASN A 139 -3.06 -14.17 4.85
CA ASN A 139 -2.32 -14.91 3.83
C ASN A 139 -3.28 -15.76 2.96
N SER A 140 -4.22 -16.48 3.58
CA SER A 140 -5.23 -17.23 2.81
C SER A 140 -6.09 -16.31 1.95
N PHE A 141 -6.47 -15.13 2.46
CA PHE A 141 -7.26 -14.16 1.71
C PHE A 141 -6.48 -13.56 0.52
N ILE A 142 -5.18 -13.31 0.68
CA ILE A 142 -4.31 -12.85 -0.41
C ILE A 142 -4.25 -13.90 -1.52
N GLU A 143 -4.08 -15.17 -1.17
CA GLU A 143 -4.03 -16.28 -2.14
C GLU A 143 -5.36 -16.49 -2.87
N GLU A 144 -6.49 -16.25 -2.21
CA GLU A 144 -7.82 -16.34 -2.83
C GLU A 144 -8.10 -15.17 -3.77
N LEU A 145 -7.68 -13.95 -3.39
CA LEU A 145 -8.03 -12.73 -4.10
C LEU A 145 -7.14 -12.44 -5.32
N LEU A 146 -5.85 -12.83 -5.28
CA LEU A 146 -4.83 -12.52 -6.29
C LEU A 146 -4.44 -13.75 -7.13
#